data_AF-A0A661BJJ9-F1
#
_entry.id   AF-A0A661BJJ9-F1
#
_cell.length_a   1.000
_cell.length_b   1.000
_cell.length_c   1.000
_cell.angle_alpha   90.00
_cell.angle_beta   90.00
_cell.angle_gamma   90.00
#
_symmetry.space_group_name_H-M   'P 1'
#
loop_
_entity.id
_entity.type
_entity.pdbx_description
1 polymer ?
#
loop_
_entity_poly.entity_id
_entity_poly.type
_entity_poly.pdbx_seq_one_letter_code
_entity_poly.pdbx_strand_id
1 'polypeptide(L)'
;MNLGELNREILDDIREWSRGRNPIFRIILLLFFLYIGIRHLADPMFNSIFKSLNLGIHELGHIVFGPFGEFLSIAGGTILQCLMPVISMLMFYNQRDYF
;
A
#
# COMPACT_ATOMS: atom_id res chain seq x y z
N MET A 1 -12.25 -5.97 -27.55
CA MET A 1 -13.04 -5.87 -26.31
C MET A 1 -13.59 -4.47 -26.21
N ASN A 2 -14.90 -4.29 -26.12
CA ASN A 2 -15.51 -2.98 -25.89
C ASN A 2 -15.59 -2.68 -24.39
N LEU A 3 -15.86 -1.42 -24.04
CA LEU A 3 -15.87 -0.95 -22.65
C LEU A 3 -16.90 -1.72 -21.78
N GLY A 4 -18.03 -2.13 -22.36
CA GLY A 4 -19.06 -2.90 -21.65
C GLY A 4 -18.65 -4.35 -21.36
N GLU A 5 -17.88 -4.97 -22.25
CA GLU A 5 -17.32 -6.31 -22.06
C GLU A 5 -16.25 -6.31 -20.96
N LEU A 6 -15.31 -5.35 -21.02
CA LEU A 6 -14.27 -5.18 -20.02
C LEU A 6 -14.86 -4.97 -18.61
N ASN A 7 -15.88 -4.12 -18.49
CA ASN A 7 -16.53 -3.86 -17.20
C ASN A 7 -17.20 -5.11 -16.62
N ARG A 8 -17.83 -5.95 -17.46
CA ARG A 8 -18.44 -7.20 -16.99
C ARG A 8 -17.39 -8.18 -16.50
N GLU A 9 -16.29 -8.34 -17.24
CA GLU A 9 -15.19 -9.23 -16.85
C GLU A 9 -14.59 -8.83 -15.49
N ILE A 10 -14.33 -7.53 -15.28
CA ILE A 10 -13.83 -7.02 -13.99
C ILE A 10 -14.83 -7.27 -12.86
N LEU A 11 -16.12 -7.01 -13.09
CA LEU A 11 -17.15 -7.22 -12.06
C LEU A 11 -17.31 -8.70 -11.69
N ASP A 12 -17.23 -9.58 -12.66
CA ASP A 12 -17.33 -11.02 -12.41
C ASP A 12 -16.08 -11.53 -11.68
N ASP A 13 -14.89 -11.03 -12.01
CA ASP A 13 -13.66 -11.34 -11.28
C ASP A 13 -13.69 -10.82 -9.84
N ILE A 14 -14.19 -9.60 -9.59
CA ILE A 14 -14.38 -9.05 -8.23
C ILE A 14 -15.35 -9.91 -7.42
N ARG A 15 -16.44 -10.38 -8.05
CA ARG A 15 -17.44 -11.24 -7.41
C ARG A 15 -16.88 -12.60 -7.06
N GLU A 16 -16.12 -13.19 -7.98
CA GLU A 16 -15.45 -14.47 -7.76
C GLU A 16 -14.38 -14.34 -6.68
N TRP A 17 -13.55 -13.30 -6.76
CA TRP A 17 -12.57 -12.97 -5.72
C TRP A 17 -13.23 -12.65 -4.38
N SER A 18 -14.42 -12.08 -4.33
CA SER A 18 -15.10 -11.82 -3.05
C SER A 18 -15.84 -13.03 -2.49
N ARG A 19 -16.04 -14.10 -3.28
CA ARG A 19 -16.81 -15.28 -2.88
C ARG A 19 -16.17 -15.96 -1.67
N GLY A 20 -16.97 -16.24 -0.64
CA GLY A 20 -16.54 -16.92 0.59
C GLY A 20 -15.69 -16.07 1.54
N ARG A 21 -15.40 -14.81 1.21
CA ARG A 21 -14.65 -13.90 2.08
C ARG A 21 -15.61 -13.07 2.94
N ASN A 22 -15.19 -12.72 4.16
CA ASN A 22 -16.06 -12.04 5.12
C ASN A 22 -15.95 -10.50 4.98
N PRO A 23 -17.03 -9.79 4.61
CA PRO A 23 -16.99 -8.34 4.39
C PRO A 23 -16.85 -7.53 5.68
N ILE A 24 -17.27 -8.06 6.83
CA ILE A 24 -17.23 -7.34 8.11
C ILE A 24 -15.79 -7.06 8.52
N PHE A 25 -14.90 -8.05 8.40
CA PHE A 25 -13.48 -7.86 8.70
C PHE A 25 -12.85 -6.78 7.81
N ARG A 26 -13.21 -6.72 6.52
CA ARG A 26 -12.74 -5.67 5.61
C ARG A 26 -13.23 -4.30 6.04
N ILE A 27 -14.52 -4.17 6.34
CA ILE A 27 -15.10 -2.91 6.81
C ILE A 27 -14.40 -2.43 8.09
N ILE A 28 -14.16 -3.33 9.06
CA ILE A 28 -13.42 -2.99 10.29
C ILE A 28 -12.01 -2.49 9.95
N LEU A 29 -11.30 -3.17 9.06
CA LEU A 29 -9.94 -2.78 8.69
C LEU A 29 -9.91 -1.45 7.91
N LEU A 30 -10.86 -1.22 7.01
CA LEU A 30 -11.02 0.03 6.27
C LEU A 30 -11.35 1.20 7.21
N LEU A 31 -12.22 0.98 8.20
CA LEU A 31 -12.53 2.00 9.21
C LEU A 31 -11.30 2.31 10.08
N PHE A 32 -10.51 1.29 10.44
CA PHE A 32 -9.25 1.47 11.15
C PHE A 32 -8.23 2.28 10.33
N PHE A 33 -8.05 1.97 9.06
CA PHE A 33 -7.17 2.74 8.16
C PHE A 33 -7.69 4.16 7.92
N LEU A 34 -9.00 4.34 7.75
CA LEU A 34 -9.62 5.66 7.61
C LEU A 34 -9.38 6.51 8.86
N TYR A 35 -9.57 5.94 10.05
CA TYR A 35 -9.28 6.61 11.31
C TYR A 35 -7.81 7.05 11.38
N ILE A 36 -6.87 6.15 11.11
CA ILE A 36 -5.43 6.47 11.10
C ILE A 36 -5.11 7.58 10.09
N GLY A 37 -5.70 7.51 8.89
CA GLY A 37 -5.53 8.51 7.83
C GLY A 37 -6.00 9.89 8.29
N ILE A 38 -7.22 9.98 8.84
CA ILE A 38 -7.76 11.24 9.40
C ILE A 38 -6.84 11.79 10.50
N ARG A 39 -6.32 10.94 11.39
CA ARG A 39 -5.44 11.37 12.48
C ARG A 39 -4.13 11.97 11.97
N HIS A 40 -3.50 11.39 10.94
CA HIS A 40 -2.29 11.97 10.33
C HIS A 40 -2.57 13.26 9.55
N LEU A 41 -3.75 13.39 8.94
CA LEU A 41 -4.15 14.63 8.27
C LEU A 41 -4.42 15.77 9.26
N ALA A 42 -4.94 15.44 10.44
CA ALA A 42 -5.24 16.42 11.49
C ALA A 42 -4.01 16.82 12.30
N ASP A 43 -3.09 15.88 12.54
CA ASP A 43 -1.87 16.08 13.33
C ASP A 43 -0.67 15.41 12.65
N PRO A 44 0.25 16.19 12.06
CA PRO A 44 1.48 15.66 11.44
C PRO A 44 2.40 14.91 12.42
N MET A 45 2.28 15.15 13.73
CA MET A 45 3.08 14.48 14.77
C MET A 45 2.40 13.21 15.31
N PHE A 46 1.19 12.90 14.84
CA PHE A 46 0.53 11.66 15.21
C PHE A 46 1.36 10.44 14.80
N ASN A 47 1.57 9.53 15.74
CA ASN A 47 2.31 8.31 15.52
C ASN A 47 1.37 7.11 15.64
N SER A 48 1.10 6.45 14.51
CA SER A 48 0.38 5.19 14.49
C SER A 48 1.33 3.98 14.61
N ILE A 49 0.75 2.78 14.62
CA ILE A 49 1.49 1.53 14.49
C ILE A 49 2.39 1.47 13.24
N PHE A 50 2.10 2.26 12.20
CA PHE A 50 2.89 2.31 10.97
C PHE A 50 4.19 3.09 11.11
N LYS A 51 4.41 3.84 12.20
CA LYS A 51 5.66 4.60 12.39
C LYS A 51 6.89 3.71 12.29
N SER A 52 6.90 2.60 13.03
CA SER A 52 8.03 1.66 13.04
C SER A 52 8.18 0.93 11.72
N LEU A 53 7.06 0.62 11.04
CA LEU A 53 7.09 0.03 9.69
C LEU A 53 7.74 1.00 8.69
N ASN A 54 7.29 2.25 8.69
CA ASN A 54 7.81 3.30 7.82
C ASN A 54 9.31 3.54 8.07
N LEU A 55 9.74 3.53 9.33
CA LEU A 55 11.17 3.61 9.69
C LEU A 55 11.94 2.38 9.19
N GLY A 56 11.41 1.17 9.37
CA GLY A 56 12.05 -0.04 8.85
C GLY A 56 12.26 0.00 7.33
N ILE A 57 11.25 0.49 6.58
CA ILE A 57 11.36 0.70 5.13
C ILE A 57 12.42 1.75 4.81
N HIS A 58 12.52 2.83 5.59
CA HIS A 58 13.56 3.85 5.44
C HIS A 58 14.96 3.26 5.61
N GLU A 59 15.21 2.53 6.69
CA GLU A 59 16.54 1.92 6.92
C GLU A 59 16.90 0.89 5.84
N LEU A 60 15.91 0.10 5.38
CA LEU A 60 16.10 -0.81 4.25
C LEU A 60 16.49 -0.07 2.97
N GLY A 61 15.99 1.15 2.77
CA GLY A 61 16.36 1.97 1.63
C GLY A 61 17.85 2.29 1.61
N HIS A 62 18.44 2.66 2.75
CA HIS A 62 19.89 2.89 2.83
C HIS A 62 20.70 1.65 2.45
N ILE A 63 20.23 0.45 2.85
CA ILE A 63 20.89 -0.82 2.54
C ILE A 63 20.75 -1.15 1.04
N VAL A 64 19.54 -1.04 0.49
CA VAL A 64 19.26 -1.36 -0.92
C VAL A 64 20.00 -0.41 -1.87
N PHE A 65 20.04 0.88 -1.54
CA PHE A 65 20.66 1.90 -2.40
C PHE A 65 22.14 2.16 -2.08
N GLY A 66 22.68 1.58 -0.99
CA GLY A 66 24.07 1.71 -0.58
C GLY A 66 25.11 1.42 -1.67
N PRO A 67 24.97 0.33 -2.45
CA PRO A 67 25.91 0.01 -3.54
C PRO A 67 25.98 1.03 -4.68
N PHE A 68 25.03 1.97 -4.77
CA PHE A 68 24.93 2.92 -5.89
C PHE A 68 25.62 4.27 -5.62
N GLY A 69 26.41 4.37 -4.53
CA GLY A 69 27.20 5.55 -4.17
C GLY A 69 26.62 6.34 -3.01
N GLU A 70 27.41 7.27 -2.46
CA GLU A 70 27.10 7.98 -1.21
C GLU A 70 25.77 8.75 -1.26
N PHE A 71 25.52 9.49 -2.35
CA PHE A 71 24.27 10.23 -2.50
C PHE A 71 23.05 9.31 -2.45
N LEU A 72 23.08 8.20 -3.19
CA LEU A 72 21.97 7.23 -3.21
C LEU A 72 21.88 6.43 -1.92
N SER A 73 23.00 6.17 -1.25
CA SER A 73 22.99 5.57 0.08
C SER A 73 22.24 6.45 1.09
N ILE A 74 22.46 7.77 1.08
CA ILE A 74 21.78 8.72 1.97
C ILE A 74 20.32 8.93 1.53
N ALA A 75 20.07 9.22 0.25
CA ALA A 75 18.71 9.46 -0.25
C ALA A 75 17.84 8.19 -0.27
N GLY A 76 18.47 7.01 -0.28
CA GLY A 76 17.85 5.70 -0.45
C GLY A 76 16.72 5.42 0.52
N GLY A 77 16.86 5.86 1.78
CA GLY A 77 15.80 5.68 2.78
C GLY A 77 14.51 6.39 2.40
N THR A 78 14.59 7.67 2.07
CA THR A 78 13.42 8.45 1.61
C THR A 78 12.90 7.93 0.26
N ILE A 79 13.78 7.56 -0.66
CA ILE A 79 13.38 6.99 -1.96
C ILE A 79 12.54 5.72 -1.74
N LEU A 80 13.02 4.75 -0.97
CA LEU A 80 12.28 3.52 -0.73
C LEU A 80 10.99 3.76 0.05
N GLN A 81 11.02 4.67 1.03
CA GLN A 81 9.84 5.07 1.79
C GLN A 81 8.72 5.63 0.90
N CYS A 82 9.05 6.47 -0.09
CA CYS A 82 8.08 7.01 -1.05
C CYS A 82 7.67 5.99 -2.11
N LEU A 83 8.55 5.06 -2.50
CA LEU A 83 8.25 4.03 -3.49
C LEU A 83 7.38 2.90 -2.94
N MET A 84 7.48 2.57 -1.65
CA MET A 84 6.80 1.41 -1.07
C MET A 84 5.27 1.39 -1.25
N PRO A 85 4.53 2.52 -1.15
CA PRO A 85 3.11 2.55 -1.48
C PRO A 85 2.84 2.20 -2.95
N VAL A 86 3.68 2.68 -3.88
CA VAL A 86 3.55 2.39 -5.31
C VAL A 86 3.84 0.91 -5.58
N ILE A 87 4.89 0.36 -4.97
CA ILE A 87 5.22 -1.07 -5.07
C ILE A 87 4.07 -1.92 -4.54
N SER A 88 3.48 -1.54 -3.40
CA SER A 88 2.32 -2.23 -2.82
C SER A 88 1.11 -2.20 -3.75
N MET A 89 0.80 -1.04 -4.37
CA MET A 89 -0.28 -0.92 -5.34
C MET A 89 -0.07 -1.84 -6.56
N LEU A 90 1.14 -1.85 -7.13
CA LEU A 90 1.48 -2.73 -8.25
C LEU A 90 1.41 -4.21 -7.86
N MET A 91 1.84 -4.54 -6.64
CA MET A 91 1.76 -5.91 -6.12
C MET A 91 0.31 -6.40 -6.03
N PHE A 92 -0.61 -5.62 -5.43
CA PHE A 92 -2.02 -6.00 -5.34
C PHE A 92 -2.71 -6.07 -6.71
N TYR A 93 -2.37 -5.13 -7.61
CA TYR A 93 -2.85 -5.16 -8.99
C TYR A 93 -2.45 -6.46 -9.71
N ASN A 94 -1.18 -6.86 -9.59
CA ASN A 94 -0.68 -8.10 -10.20
C ASN A 94 -1.28 -9.36 -9.57
N GLN A 95 -1.61 -9.33 -8.28
CA GLN A 95 -2.27 -10.44 -7.59
C GLN A 95 -3.77 -10.53 -7.89
N ARG A 96 -4.34 -9.54 -8.61
CA ARG A 96 -5.80 -9.36 -8.78
C ARG A 96 -6.52 -9.41 -7.43
N ASP A 97 -5.90 -8.77 -6.43
CA ASP A 97 -6.45 -8.69 -5.09
C ASP A 97 -7.28 -7.40 -4.97
N TYR A 98 -8.57 -7.58 -4.72
CA TYR A 98 -9.56 -6.50 -4.61
C TYR A 98 -9.90 -6.16 -3.16
N PHE A 99 -8.97 -6.42 -2.24
CA PHE A 99 -9.11 -6.20 -0.80
C PHE A 99 -9.76 -4.87 -0.42
#